data_AF-A0A5J5D0X2-F1
#
_entry.id   AF-A0A5J5D0X2-F1
#
_cell.length_a   1.000
_cell.length_b   1.000
_cell.length_c   1.000
_cell.angle_alpha   90.00
_cell.angle_beta   90.00
_cell.angle_gamma   90.00
#
_symmetry.space_group_name_H-M   'P 1'
#
loop_
_entity.id
_entity.type
_entity.pdbx_description
1 polymer ?
#
loop_
_entity_poly.entity_id
_entity_poly.type
_entity_poly.pdbx_seq_one_letter_code
_entity_poly.pdbx_strand_id
1 'polypeptide(L)'
;MAHSIGNSKDIYVGNNKGKIGADNVINISGEKTVNLGNTSDMTVEDNAGDMGAKNTSNASRGKGVKVDICNISDMTVGDNAGDIGAKNTCNLSGGKGVKVDIGNISNMAVGDNAGGIGAGNNCNVMGGDGVKISIGNIDNMAVGENAGGIGVGNNCNVNRGKGAEIIIGNATNAGIGINTGGFGSGNNVNIN
;
A
#
# COMPACT_ATOMS: atom_id res chain seq x y z
N MET A 1 -3.63 -7.71 -20.40
CA MET A 1 -4.87 -8.02 -19.64
C MET A 1 -4.60 -7.74 -18.17
N ALA A 2 -5.41 -6.91 -17.52
CA ALA A 2 -5.27 -6.56 -16.11
C ALA A 2 -6.08 -7.53 -15.24
N HIS A 3 -5.58 -7.87 -14.05
CA HIS A 3 -6.31 -8.64 -13.05
C HIS A 3 -6.59 -7.74 -11.86
N SER A 4 -7.87 -7.65 -11.48
CA SER A 4 -8.34 -6.74 -10.45
C SER A 4 -9.16 -7.52 -9.43
N ILE A 5 -8.79 -7.44 -8.14
CA ILE A 5 -9.51 -8.09 -7.03
C ILE A 5 -9.61 -7.11 -5.86
N GLY A 6 -10.78 -7.04 -5.22
CA GLY A 6 -10.99 -6.29 -3.98
C GLY A 6 -10.91 -4.76 -4.11
N ASN A 7 -10.79 -4.21 -5.32
CA ASN A 7 -10.73 -2.77 -5.52
C ASN A 7 -12.11 -2.14 -5.26
N SER A 8 -12.14 -0.97 -4.64
CA SER A 8 -13.37 -0.27 -4.26
C SER A 8 -13.30 1.19 -4.71
N LYS A 9 -14.38 1.73 -5.28
CA LYS A 9 -14.42 3.11 -5.79
C LYS A 9 -15.85 3.66 -5.78
N ASP A 10 -16.00 4.94 -5.47
CA ASP A 10 -17.27 5.68 -5.49
C ASP A 10 -18.32 5.08 -4.53
N ILE A 11 -17.93 4.82 -3.28
CA ILE A 11 -18.78 4.13 -2.29
C ILE A 11 -18.92 4.98 -1.02
N TYR A 12 -20.12 4.95 -0.42
CA TYR A 12 -20.33 5.34 0.97
C TYR A 12 -20.48 4.08 1.82
N VAL A 13 -19.73 4.01 2.91
CA VAL A 13 -19.81 2.93 3.89
C VAL A 13 -20.16 3.55 5.23
N GLY A 14 -21.25 3.13 5.86
CA GLY A 14 -21.52 3.50 7.25
C GLY A 14 -20.51 2.84 8.20
N ASN A 15 -20.82 2.81 9.50
CA ASN A 15 -19.98 2.11 10.47
C ASN A 15 -19.62 0.68 10.04
N ASN A 16 -18.33 0.42 9.84
CA ASN A 16 -17.83 -0.82 9.27
C ASN A 16 -17.02 -1.61 10.29
N LYS A 17 -17.36 -2.89 10.48
CA LYS A 17 -16.55 -3.85 11.26
C LYS A 17 -15.85 -4.88 10.37
N GLY A 18 -16.19 -4.89 9.08
CA GLY A 18 -15.68 -5.81 8.09
C GLY A 18 -14.44 -5.27 7.40
N LYS A 19 -14.04 -5.93 6.32
CA LYS A 19 -12.84 -5.60 5.55
C LYS A 19 -13.22 -4.87 4.26
N ILE A 20 -12.44 -3.85 3.88
CA ILE A 20 -12.60 -3.15 2.61
C ILE A 20 -11.33 -3.38 1.79
N GLY A 21 -11.42 -4.17 0.73
CA GLY A 21 -10.26 -4.46 -0.12
C GLY A 21 -9.06 -5.09 0.60
N ALA A 22 -9.26 -5.75 1.74
CA ALA A 22 -8.21 -6.39 2.53
C ALA A 22 -8.17 -7.91 2.34
N ASP A 23 -7.05 -8.54 2.71
CA ASP A 23 -6.82 -10.00 2.72
C ASP A 23 -7.01 -10.72 1.37
N ASN A 24 -6.85 -10.01 0.25
CA ASN A 24 -6.91 -10.64 -1.06
C ASN A 24 -5.56 -11.26 -1.41
N VAL A 25 -5.60 -12.38 -2.13
CA VAL A 25 -4.41 -13.07 -2.65
C VAL A 25 -4.57 -13.30 -4.14
N ILE A 26 -3.55 -12.97 -4.91
CA ILE A 26 -3.49 -13.24 -6.34
C ILE A 26 -2.18 -13.90 -6.74
N ASN A 27 -2.27 -14.94 -7.57
CA ASN A 27 -1.13 -15.65 -8.14
C ASN A 27 -1.24 -15.62 -9.67
N ILE A 28 -0.28 -14.99 -10.35
CA ILE A 28 -0.31 -14.85 -11.82
C ILE A 28 1.07 -15.09 -12.47
N SER A 29 1.04 -15.42 -13.75
CA SER A 29 2.23 -15.52 -14.60
C SER A 29 2.03 -14.75 -15.91
N GLY A 30 3.10 -14.19 -16.49
CA GLY A 30 3.10 -13.44 -17.74
C GLY A 30 3.02 -11.91 -17.60
N GLU A 31 3.00 -11.21 -18.75
CA GLU A 31 2.93 -9.74 -18.85
C GLU A 31 1.53 -9.23 -18.47
N LYS A 32 1.37 -8.74 -17.24
CA LYS A 32 0.07 -8.39 -16.69
C LYS A 32 0.17 -7.21 -15.73
N THR A 33 -0.92 -6.43 -15.68
CA THR A 33 -1.18 -5.48 -14.60
C THR A 33 -1.96 -6.18 -13.50
N VAL A 34 -1.59 -5.95 -12.25
CA VAL A 34 -2.30 -6.44 -11.06
C VAL A 34 -2.78 -5.26 -10.25
N ASN A 35 -4.06 -5.22 -9.93
CA ASN A 35 -4.67 -4.21 -9.06
C ASN A 35 -5.37 -4.93 -7.91
N LEU A 36 -4.85 -4.78 -6.69
CA LEU A 36 -5.31 -5.55 -5.55
C LEU A 36 -5.68 -4.63 -4.39
N GLY A 37 -6.97 -4.59 -4.04
CA GLY A 37 -7.44 -3.84 -2.88
C GLY A 37 -7.23 -2.33 -2.95
N ASN A 38 -7.04 -1.76 -4.15
CA ASN A 38 -6.93 -0.31 -4.29
C ASN A 38 -8.29 0.32 -4.02
N THR A 39 -8.29 1.41 -3.27
CA THR A 39 -9.52 2.09 -2.85
C THR A 39 -9.44 3.55 -3.21
N SER A 40 -10.47 4.10 -3.84
CA SER A 40 -10.54 5.54 -4.08
C SER A 40 -11.93 6.10 -3.89
N ASP A 41 -12.05 7.41 -3.72
CA ASP A 41 -13.32 8.15 -3.79
C ASP A 41 -14.39 7.56 -2.85
N MET A 42 -14.03 7.35 -1.58
CA MET A 42 -14.91 6.68 -0.63
C MET A 42 -14.95 7.42 0.70
N THR A 43 -16.16 7.45 1.28
CA THR A 43 -16.38 7.90 2.66
C THR A 43 -16.76 6.71 3.51
N VAL A 44 -16.06 6.54 4.62
CA VAL A 44 -16.35 5.57 5.65
C VAL A 44 -16.65 6.36 6.92
N GLU A 45 -17.70 6.00 7.66
CA GLU A 45 -17.87 6.47 9.05
C GLU A 45 -16.78 5.82 9.94
N ASP A 46 -17.12 5.30 11.11
CA ASP A 46 -16.12 4.62 11.94
C ASP A 46 -15.81 3.24 11.38
N ASN A 47 -14.53 2.89 11.38
CA ASN A 47 -14.04 1.66 10.81
C ASN A 47 -13.23 0.85 11.83
N ALA A 48 -13.75 -0.33 12.19
CA ALA A 48 -13.07 -1.24 13.10
C ALA A 48 -12.25 -2.33 12.38
N GLY A 49 -12.45 -2.52 11.06
CA GLY A 49 -11.76 -3.55 10.28
C GLY A 49 -10.65 -3.01 9.37
N ASP A 50 -9.98 -3.89 8.64
CA ASP A 50 -8.88 -3.48 7.77
C ASP A 50 -9.36 -2.88 6.44
N MET A 51 -8.68 -1.83 5.97
CA MET A 51 -8.88 -1.21 4.66
C MET A 51 -7.62 -1.32 3.82
N GLY A 52 -7.65 -2.08 2.73
CA GLY A 52 -6.50 -2.25 1.86
C GLY A 52 -5.28 -2.80 2.61
N ALA A 53 -5.48 -3.75 3.53
CA ALA A 53 -4.39 -4.33 4.30
C ALA A 53 -4.20 -5.82 4.00
N LYS A 54 -2.98 -6.32 4.26
CA LYS A 54 -2.65 -7.76 4.23
C LYS A 54 -2.90 -8.45 2.87
N ASN A 55 -2.93 -7.66 1.79
CA ASN A 55 -3.08 -8.20 0.45
C ASN A 55 -1.76 -8.75 -0.07
N THR A 56 -1.81 -9.84 -0.83
CA THR A 56 -0.63 -10.50 -1.38
C THR A 56 -0.74 -10.71 -2.88
N SER A 57 0.24 -10.22 -3.64
CA SER A 57 0.41 -10.53 -5.06
C SER A 57 1.68 -11.33 -5.29
N ASN A 58 1.54 -12.50 -5.91
CA ASN A 58 2.65 -13.29 -6.44
C ASN A 58 2.60 -13.30 -7.96
N ALA A 59 3.58 -12.70 -8.61
CA ALA A 59 3.63 -12.56 -10.06
C ALA A 59 4.99 -13.02 -10.63
N SER A 60 4.97 -13.58 -11.84
CA SER A 60 6.18 -14.11 -12.47
C SER A 60 6.19 -13.94 -13.99
N ARG A 61 7.39 -13.90 -14.60
CA ARG A 61 7.63 -14.05 -16.04
C ARG A 61 6.95 -13.00 -16.95
N GLY A 62 6.95 -11.72 -16.58
CA GLY A 62 6.38 -10.66 -17.42
C GLY A 62 7.33 -9.49 -17.64
N LYS A 63 7.49 -9.02 -18.89
CA LYS A 63 8.02 -7.67 -19.16
C LYS A 63 6.91 -6.65 -18.91
N GLY A 64 7.27 -5.45 -18.44
CA GLY A 64 6.33 -4.34 -18.23
C GLY A 64 5.26 -4.62 -17.16
N VAL A 65 5.57 -5.46 -16.17
CA VAL A 65 4.63 -5.80 -15.10
C VAL A 65 4.40 -4.58 -14.22
N LYS A 66 3.13 -4.20 -14.04
CA LYS A 66 2.69 -3.19 -13.09
C LYS A 66 1.88 -3.85 -11.98
N VAL A 67 2.27 -3.65 -10.73
CA VAL A 67 1.54 -4.19 -9.56
C VAL A 67 1.19 -3.06 -8.63
N ASP A 68 -0.11 -2.80 -8.50
CA ASP A 68 -0.68 -1.78 -7.64
C ASP A 68 -1.46 -2.50 -6.53
N ILE A 69 -0.97 -2.43 -5.29
CA ILE A 69 -1.57 -3.10 -4.14
C ILE A 69 -1.96 -2.04 -3.11
N CYS A 70 -3.26 -1.86 -2.92
CA CYS A 70 -3.81 -1.05 -1.84
C CYS A 70 -3.26 0.37 -1.83
N ASN A 71 -3.08 0.94 -3.01
CA ASN A 71 -2.93 2.37 -3.12
C ASN A 71 -4.31 3.00 -2.87
N ILE A 72 -4.34 3.98 -1.98
CA ILE A 72 -5.56 4.60 -1.47
C ILE A 72 -5.53 6.07 -1.84
N SER A 73 -6.62 6.58 -2.41
CA SER A 73 -6.76 8.00 -2.71
C SER A 73 -8.13 8.56 -2.37
N ASP A 74 -8.21 9.86 -2.09
CA ASP A 74 -9.47 10.61 -2.06
C ASP A 74 -10.49 9.99 -1.10
N MET A 75 -10.05 9.78 0.14
CA MET A 75 -10.79 9.03 1.16
C MET A 75 -11.03 9.85 2.41
N THR A 76 -12.23 9.73 2.98
CA THR A 76 -12.54 10.23 4.32
C THR A 76 -12.99 9.07 5.18
N VAL A 77 -12.39 8.93 6.36
CA VAL A 77 -12.69 7.88 7.33
C VAL A 77 -12.95 8.56 8.67
N GLY A 78 -13.96 8.12 9.40
CA GLY A 78 -14.12 8.46 10.82
C GLY A 78 -12.99 7.88 11.68
N ASP A 79 -13.32 7.48 12.90
CA ASP A 79 -12.33 6.85 13.76
C ASP A 79 -12.01 5.44 13.23
N ASN A 80 -10.73 5.11 13.20
CA ASN A 80 -10.25 3.89 12.58
C ASN A 80 -9.43 3.03 13.54
N ALA A 81 -9.88 1.79 13.78
CA ALA A 81 -9.14 0.84 14.60
C ALA A 81 -8.28 -0.15 13.79
N GLY A 82 -8.61 -0.38 12.51
CA GLY A 82 -7.93 -1.35 11.65
C GLY A 82 -6.74 -0.79 10.88
N ASP A 83 -6.03 -1.63 10.12
CA ASP A 83 -4.93 -1.17 9.28
C ASP A 83 -5.44 -0.50 7.99
N ILE A 84 -4.77 0.56 7.52
CA ILE A 84 -5.04 1.26 6.26
C ILE A 84 -3.83 1.12 5.34
N GLY A 85 -3.97 0.45 4.18
CA GLY A 85 -2.88 0.36 3.21
C GLY A 85 -1.64 -0.40 3.74
N ALA A 86 -1.77 -1.16 4.83
CA ALA A 86 -0.64 -1.70 5.58
C ALA A 86 -0.46 -3.22 5.39
N LYS A 87 0.75 -3.72 5.71
CA LYS A 87 1.09 -5.16 5.75
C LYS A 87 0.84 -5.89 4.42
N ASN A 88 0.84 -5.17 3.31
CA ASN A 88 0.68 -5.74 1.97
C ASN A 88 2.00 -6.30 1.47
N THR A 89 1.93 -7.35 0.65
CA THR A 89 3.10 -8.07 0.12
C THR A 89 3.05 -8.22 -1.38
N CYS A 90 4.16 -7.90 -2.05
CA CYS A 90 4.38 -8.19 -3.46
C CYS A 90 5.62 -9.08 -3.64
N ASN A 91 5.44 -10.22 -4.30
CA ASN A 91 6.55 -11.08 -4.72
C ASN A 91 6.56 -11.19 -6.24
N LEU A 92 7.67 -10.78 -6.85
CA LEU A 92 7.85 -10.71 -8.28
C LEU A 92 9.11 -11.47 -8.70
N SER A 93 8.99 -12.29 -9.75
CA SER A 93 10.13 -12.99 -10.34
C SER A 93 10.20 -12.82 -11.86
N GLY A 94 11.28 -12.20 -12.33
CA GLY A 94 11.59 -11.97 -13.73
C GLY A 94 10.73 -10.87 -14.38
N GLY A 95 11.38 -9.99 -15.13
CA GLY A 95 10.72 -8.95 -15.91
C GLY A 95 11.61 -7.72 -16.14
N LYS A 96 11.55 -7.09 -17.31
CA LYS A 96 12.15 -5.77 -17.55
C LYS A 96 11.08 -4.70 -17.37
N GLY A 97 11.42 -3.55 -16.80
CA GLY A 97 10.50 -2.41 -16.63
C GLY A 97 9.38 -2.70 -15.63
N VAL A 98 9.72 -3.31 -14.49
CA VAL A 98 8.74 -3.61 -13.43
C VAL A 98 8.40 -2.34 -12.66
N LYS A 99 7.11 -2.08 -12.45
CA LYS A 99 6.61 -1.01 -11.58
C LYS A 99 5.77 -1.61 -10.45
N VAL A 100 6.06 -1.23 -9.21
CA VAL A 100 5.33 -1.72 -8.03
C VAL A 100 4.99 -0.58 -7.10
N ASP A 101 3.70 -0.40 -6.85
CA ASP A 101 3.18 0.62 -5.95
C ASP A 101 2.36 -0.10 -4.85
N ILE A 102 2.79 0.00 -3.58
CA ILE A 102 2.15 -0.72 -2.46
C ILE A 102 1.82 0.24 -1.33
N GLY A 103 0.55 0.27 -0.92
CA GLY A 103 0.14 0.98 0.29
C GLY A 103 0.43 2.48 0.24
N ASN A 104 0.54 3.07 -0.96
CA ASN A 104 0.73 4.52 -1.09
C ASN A 104 -0.62 5.22 -0.90
N ILE A 105 -0.61 6.33 -0.18
CA ILE A 105 -1.83 7.00 0.28
C ILE A 105 -1.77 8.45 -0.16
N SER A 106 -2.87 8.95 -0.71
CA SER A 106 -2.98 10.34 -1.15
C SER A 106 -4.35 10.94 -0.80
N ASN A 107 -4.40 12.22 -0.46
CA ASN A 107 -5.65 12.95 -0.24
C ASN A 107 -6.60 12.23 0.73
N MET A 108 -6.10 11.91 1.93
CA MET A 108 -6.85 11.12 2.90
C MET A 108 -7.07 11.89 4.20
N ALA A 109 -8.31 11.89 4.68
CA ALA A 109 -8.66 12.37 6.01
C ALA A 109 -9.11 11.18 6.88
N VAL A 110 -8.57 11.07 8.08
CA VAL A 110 -8.94 10.05 9.07
C VAL A 110 -9.18 10.75 10.41
N GLY A 111 -10.18 10.27 11.17
CA GLY A 111 -10.32 10.61 12.58
C GLY A 111 -9.16 10.09 13.42
N ASP A 112 -9.44 9.68 14.66
CA ASP A 112 -8.43 9.03 15.49
C ASP A 112 -8.12 7.64 14.93
N ASN A 113 -6.84 7.29 14.89
CA ASN A 113 -6.37 6.08 14.24
C ASN A 113 -5.52 5.20 15.16
N ALA A 114 -5.92 3.95 15.34
CA ALA A 114 -5.17 2.97 16.13
C ALA A 114 -4.30 2.03 15.28
N GLY A 115 -4.67 1.77 14.02
CA GLY A 115 -3.96 0.82 13.15
C GLY A 115 -2.81 1.43 12.35
N GLY A 116 -2.05 0.61 11.62
CA GLY A 116 -0.97 1.13 10.77
C GLY A 116 -1.50 1.80 9.50
N ILE A 117 -0.90 2.92 9.10
CA ILE A 117 -1.20 3.62 7.83
C ILE A 117 -0.02 3.47 6.89
N GLY A 118 -0.18 2.78 5.76
CA GLY A 118 0.89 2.57 4.78
C GLY A 118 2.14 1.86 5.35
N ALA A 119 1.99 1.14 6.46
CA ALA A 119 3.09 0.59 7.26
C ALA A 119 3.31 -0.91 7.03
N GLY A 120 4.53 -1.39 7.25
CA GLY A 120 4.86 -2.82 7.25
C GLY A 120 4.67 -3.52 5.90
N ASN A 121 4.63 -2.78 4.80
CA ASN A 121 4.49 -3.32 3.46
C ASN A 121 5.82 -3.93 2.98
N ASN A 122 5.76 -5.00 2.19
CA ASN A 122 6.93 -5.73 1.73
C ASN A 122 6.92 -5.95 0.22
N CYS A 123 8.05 -5.69 -0.44
CA CYS A 123 8.23 -5.97 -1.86
C CYS A 123 9.51 -6.78 -2.09
N ASN A 124 9.38 -7.94 -2.72
CA ASN A 124 10.50 -8.78 -3.14
C ASN A 124 10.49 -8.92 -4.66
N VAL A 125 11.50 -8.39 -5.33
CA VAL A 125 11.67 -8.49 -6.79
C VAL A 125 12.95 -9.25 -7.10
N MET A 126 12.81 -10.41 -7.76
CA MET A 126 13.92 -11.21 -8.26
C MET A 126 14.09 -11.01 -9.76
N GLY A 127 15.17 -10.34 -10.14
CA GLY A 127 15.55 -10.04 -11.52
C GLY A 127 14.77 -8.89 -12.13
N GLY A 128 15.45 -8.07 -12.92
CA GLY A 128 14.80 -7.06 -13.76
C GLY A 128 15.63 -5.80 -14.00
N ASP A 129 15.59 -5.30 -15.23
CA ASP A 129 16.21 -4.02 -15.58
C ASP A 129 15.16 -2.90 -15.48
N GLY A 130 15.50 -1.76 -14.87
CA GLY A 130 14.62 -0.58 -14.79
C GLY A 130 13.44 -0.75 -13.84
N VAL A 131 13.70 -1.24 -12.64
CA VAL A 131 12.68 -1.48 -11.60
C VAL A 131 12.32 -0.17 -10.91
N LYS A 132 11.03 0.15 -10.80
CA LYS A 132 10.51 1.32 -10.07
C LYS A 132 9.57 0.87 -8.97
N ILE A 133 9.87 1.22 -7.72
CA ILE A 133 9.11 0.77 -6.56
C ILE A 133 8.77 1.94 -5.64
N SER A 134 7.50 2.03 -5.25
CA SER A 134 6.95 3.02 -4.32
C SER A 134 6.19 2.29 -3.22
N ILE A 135 6.59 2.44 -1.96
CA ILE A 135 5.97 1.71 -0.85
C ILE A 135 5.65 2.66 0.31
N GLY A 136 4.38 2.67 0.74
CA GLY A 136 3.97 3.37 1.95
C GLY A 136 4.22 4.88 1.90
N ASN A 137 4.28 5.46 0.69
CA ASN A 137 4.43 6.91 0.53
C ASN A 137 3.09 7.60 0.75
N ILE A 138 3.12 8.77 1.39
CA ILE A 138 1.95 9.49 1.88
C ILE A 138 1.98 10.91 1.36
N ASP A 139 0.87 11.36 0.78
CA ASP A 139 0.70 12.72 0.29
C ASP A 139 -0.65 13.31 0.72
N ASN A 140 -0.67 14.57 1.15
CA ASN A 140 -1.89 15.30 1.53
C ASN A 140 -2.79 14.50 2.48
N MET A 141 -2.26 14.15 3.65
CA MET A 141 -2.98 13.34 4.63
C MET A 141 -3.27 14.16 5.89
N ALA A 142 -4.50 14.07 6.40
CA ALA A 142 -4.90 14.60 7.70
C ALA A 142 -5.35 13.44 8.60
N VAL A 143 -4.75 13.30 9.78
CA VAL A 143 -5.13 12.27 10.75
C VAL A 143 -5.30 12.94 12.12
N GLY A 144 -6.28 12.48 12.90
CA GLY A 144 -6.44 12.83 14.31
C GLY A 144 -5.29 12.32 15.18
N GLU A 145 -5.59 11.93 16.41
CA GLU A 145 -4.62 11.22 17.24
C GLU A 145 -4.29 9.87 16.61
N ASN A 146 -3.02 9.52 16.60
CA ASN A 146 -2.53 8.33 15.94
C ASN A 146 -1.68 7.48 16.88
N ALA A 147 -2.10 6.24 17.10
CA ALA A 147 -1.35 5.25 17.87
C ALA A 147 -0.56 4.26 16.99
N GLY A 148 -0.98 4.06 15.74
CA GLY A 148 -0.32 3.14 14.83
C GLY A 148 0.90 3.73 14.12
N GLY A 149 1.67 2.91 13.42
CA GLY A 149 2.79 3.39 12.61
C GLY A 149 2.32 4.01 11.29
N ILE A 150 2.90 5.13 10.88
CA ILE A 150 2.60 5.80 9.61
C ILE A 150 3.83 5.69 8.69
N GLY A 151 3.68 4.99 7.56
CA GLY A 151 4.75 4.81 6.57
C GLY A 151 6.00 4.12 7.12
N VAL A 152 5.88 3.37 8.22
CA VAL A 152 7.01 2.74 8.93
C VAL A 152 7.21 1.27 8.56
N GLY A 153 8.42 0.76 8.77
CA GLY A 153 8.71 -0.67 8.71
C GLY A 153 8.52 -1.31 7.33
N ASN A 154 8.47 -0.50 6.27
CA ASN A 154 8.31 -0.95 4.91
C ASN A 154 9.63 -1.48 4.36
N ASN A 155 9.59 -2.61 3.66
CA ASN A 155 10.78 -3.31 3.18
C ASN A 155 10.73 -3.54 1.68
N CYS A 156 11.86 -3.32 1.02
CA CYS A 156 12.04 -3.65 -0.38
C CYS A 156 13.35 -4.40 -0.60
N ASN A 157 13.25 -5.58 -1.21
CA ASN A 157 14.38 -6.39 -1.65
C ASN A 157 14.35 -6.50 -3.19
N VAL A 158 15.38 -5.99 -3.85
CA VAL A 158 15.58 -6.17 -5.29
C VAL A 158 16.87 -6.96 -5.50
N ASN A 159 16.77 -8.14 -6.10
CA ASN A 159 17.92 -9.03 -6.32
C ASN A 159 18.17 -9.22 -7.82
N ARG A 160 19.43 -9.12 -8.27
CA ARG A 160 19.88 -9.26 -9.67
C ARG A 160 19.22 -8.25 -10.62
N GLY A 161 18.84 -7.07 -10.11
CA GLY A 161 18.26 -5.99 -10.90
C GLY A 161 19.30 -4.95 -11.30
N LYS A 162 19.10 -4.27 -12.44
CA LYS A 162 19.91 -3.12 -12.85
C LYS A 162 19.06 -1.86 -12.94
N GLY A 163 19.53 -0.76 -12.37
CA GLY A 163 18.83 0.54 -12.43
C GLY A 163 17.50 0.53 -11.67
N ALA A 164 17.54 0.21 -10.38
CA ALA A 164 16.37 0.26 -9.52
C ALA A 164 16.20 1.67 -8.92
N GLU A 165 14.98 2.19 -8.98
CA GLU A 165 14.53 3.42 -8.33
C GLU A 165 13.49 3.01 -7.27
N ILE A 166 13.77 3.31 -6.00
CA ILE A 166 12.99 2.83 -4.87
C ILE A 166 12.73 4.00 -3.92
N ILE A 167 11.45 4.25 -3.62
CA ILE A 167 10.99 5.31 -2.73
C ILE A 167 10.09 4.69 -1.66
N ILE A 168 10.43 4.86 -0.38
CA ILE A 168 9.73 4.19 0.72
C ILE A 168 9.48 5.15 1.87
N GLY A 169 8.23 5.18 2.34
CA GLY A 169 7.83 5.88 3.56
C GLY A 169 8.02 7.39 3.52
N ASN A 170 8.10 7.99 2.32
CA ASN A 170 8.12 9.43 2.17
C ASN A 170 6.75 9.99 2.52
N ALA A 171 6.72 11.09 3.28
CA ALA A 171 5.50 11.79 3.61
C ALA A 171 5.60 13.27 3.23
N THR A 172 4.62 13.75 2.48
CA THR A 172 4.48 15.16 2.08
C THR A 172 3.11 15.68 2.46
N ASN A 173 3.04 16.93 2.91
CA ASN A 173 1.79 17.60 3.29
C ASN A 173 0.92 16.77 4.26
N ALA A 174 1.56 16.12 5.24
CA ALA A 174 0.88 15.32 6.25
C ALA A 174 0.69 16.14 7.53
N GLY A 175 -0.57 16.32 7.93
CA GLY A 175 -0.97 16.87 9.23
C GLY A 175 -1.47 15.76 10.13
N ILE A 176 -0.82 15.55 11.27
CA ILE A 176 -1.20 14.51 12.23
C ILE A 176 -1.36 15.17 13.60
N GLY A 177 -2.35 14.72 14.37
CA GLY A 177 -2.45 15.04 15.79
C GLY A 177 -1.29 14.46 16.61
N ILE A 178 -1.55 14.10 17.86
CA ILE A 178 -0.54 13.40 18.66
C ILE A 178 -0.25 12.05 18.01
N ASN A 179 1.00 11.85 17.59
CA ASN A 179 1.45 10.56 17.07
C ASN A 179 2.30 9.84 18.12
N THR A 180 1.79 8.75 18.67
CA THR A 180 2.54 7.87 19.59
C THR A 180 3.21 6.69 18.87
N GLY A 181 2.83 6.44 17.61
CA GLY A 181 3.48 5.48 16.75
C GLY A 181 4.72 6.05 16.05
N GLY A 182 5.40 5.20 15.26
CA GLY A 182 6.50 5.65 14.42
C GLY A 182 5.99 6.43 13.19
N PHE A 183 6.81 7.33 12.65
CA PHE A 183 6.54 8.05 11.40
C PHE A 183 7.75 7.92 10.47
N GLY A 184 7.57 7.30 9.30
CA GLY A 184 8.61 7.11 8.28
C GLY A 184 9.86 6.30 8.70
N SER A 185 9.89 5.75 9.91
CA SER A 185 11.05 5.04 10.47
C SER A 185 11.09 3.55 10.13
N GLY A 186 12.27 2.95 10.22
CA GLY A 186 12.44 1.49 10.08
C GLY A 186 12.24 0.95 8.66
N ASN A 187 12.23 1.81 7.65
CA ASN A 187 12.12 1.43 6.25
C ASN A 187 13.47 0.89 5.73
N ASN A 188 13.45 -0.22 5.00
CA ASN A 188 14.67 -0.85 4.48
C ASN A 188 14.61 -1.02 2.96
N VAL A 189 15.71 -0.64 2.31
CA VAL A 189 15.96 -0.90 0.90
C VAL A 189 17.19 -1.77 0.78
N ASN A 190 17.05 -2.92 0.12
CA ASN A 190 18.13 -3.85 -0.11
C ASN A 190 18.22 -4.19 -1.60
N ILE A 191 19.33 -3.81 -2.23
CA ILE A 191 19.58 -4.03 -3.66
C ILE A 191 20.86 -4.86 -3.79
N ASN A 192 20.72 -6.10 -4.26
CA ASN A 192 21.83 -7.07 -4.43
C ASN A 192 21.92 -7.61 -5.85
#